data_AF-A0A9N9HWI0-F1
#
_entry.id   AF-A0A9N9HWI0-F1
#
_cell.length_a   1.000
_cell.length_b   1.000
_cell.length_c   1.000
_cell.angle_alpha   90.00
_cell.angle_beta   90.00
_cell.angle_gamma   90.00
#
_symmetry.space_group_name_H-M   'P 1'
#
loop_
_entity.id
_entity.type
_entity.pdbx_description
1 polymer ?
#
loop_
_entity_poly.entity_id
_entity_poly.type
_entity_poly.pdbx_seq_one_letter_code
_entity_poly.pdbx_strand_id
1 'polypeptide(L)'
;MDYNTAVPHKVVGAFLADTDAGGNDVCTSNSEIKESKNSNNNECCQQNGQLWGSTDDQIFSQDGKTIIAVGHASAKSVVPLELLRSIYLPEQPHDRIFDLKTRTISYLHTRSFMPVKSLAPGEKKRILVTGGAGFVGSHLVDRLMLMGHEVIVIDNFFTGRKNNVAHWIGHPNFELIRHDVVDPFLIEVDQIYHLACPASPPHYQYNPIKTVKTSVMGTINMLGLAKRVKAQVYGDPEEHPQSETYWGHVNPIGPRACYDEGKRVAETLTYAYMHQDDVDVRVARIFNTFGPRMNENDGRVVSNFILQALKGEDLTIYGDGYQTRSFQYIHDLVDGLILLMNNDYTEPINLGNPDEYTICKFAELIRNEVNISCKIKTLPAPTDDPKKRRPDITKAEQVLGWKPRWPVRQGLSETVKYFQRQMEAGLI
;
A
#
# COMPACT_ATOMS: atom_id res chain seq x y z
N MET A 1 33.84 6.89 27.32
CA MET A 1 33.10 5.77 26.71
C MET A 1 32.05 6.42 25.85
N ASP A 2 32.40 6.57 24.58
CA ASP A 2 31.84 7.61 23.73
C ASP A 2 30.72 7.01 22.88
N TYR A 3 29.48 7.24 23.33
CA TYR A 3 28.29 6.98 22.54
C TYR A 3 28.08 8.15 21.57
N ASN A 4 28.84 8.14 20.47
CA ASN A 4 28.71 9.15 19.41
C ASN A 4 28.69 8.54 17.99
N THR A 5 28.13 7.33 17.88
CA THR A 5 27.70 6.73 16.60
C THR A 5 26.21 7.02 16.38
N ALA A 6 25.90 8.25 15.99
CA ALA A 6 24.54 8.63 15.61
C ALA A 6 24.11 7.83 14.36
N VAL A 7 23.02 7.09 14.48
CA VAL A 7 22.38 6.41 13.34
C VAL A 7 21.58 7.47 12.56
N PRO A 8 21.70 7.57 11.22
CA PRO A 8 20.96 8.58 10.46
C PRO A 8 19.44 8.31 10.51
N HIS A 9 18.67 9.35 10.85
CA HIS A 9 17.22 9.24 11.09
C HIS A 9 16.44 9.57 9.80
N LYS A 10 15.82 8.57 9.15
CA LYS A 10 15.30 8.67 7.77
C LYS A 10 13.79 8.89 7.65
N VAL A 11 13.31 9.66 6.68
CA VAL A 11 11.86 9.93 6.50
C VAL A 11 11.38 9.66 5.07
N VAL A 12 10.43 8.72 4.93
CA VAL A 12 9.62 8.57 3.72
C VAL A 12 8.36 9.39 3.83
N GLY A 13 8.25 10.42 2.99
CA GLY A 13 6.96 10.98 2.59
C GLY A 13 6.40 10.15 1.45
N ALA A 14 5.21 9.58 1.63
CA ALA A 14 4.55 8.84 0.55
C ALA A 14 3.39 9.65 -0.03
N PHE A 15 3.53 9.97 -1.31
CA PHE A 15 2.66 10.90 -2.01
C PHE A 15 2.11 10.20 -3.25
N LEU A 16 0.77 10.04 -3.31
CA LEU A 16 0.12 9.43 -4.47
C LEU A 16 0.23 10.40 -5.65
N ALA A 17 0.85 9.96 -6.74
CA ALA A 17 1.18 10.80 -7.88
C ALA A 17 0.03 10.79 -8.90
N ASP A 18 -0.95 11.69 -8.73
CA ASP A 18 -1.95 12.00 -9.75
C ASP A 18 -1.33 12.90 -10.82
N THR A 19 -1.13 12.36 -12.02
CA THR A 19 -0.53 13.07 -13.17
C THR A 19 -1.23 12.67 -14.47
N ASP A 20 -1.80 13.65 -15.16
CA ASP A 20 -2.47 13.45 -16.45
C ASP A 20 -1.52 13.61 -17.64
N ALA A 21 -1.70 12.75 -18.64
CA ALA A 21 -1.06 12.87 -19.96
C ALA A 21 -1.96 12.23 -21.04
N GLY A 22 -2.14 12.92 -22.16
CA GLY A 22 -3.03 12.50 -23.24
C GLY A 22 -2.31 12.38 -24.58
N GLY A 23 -2.12 11.15 -25.06
CA GLY A 23 -1.61 10.84 -26.40
C GLY A 23 -2.27 9.58 -26.96
N ASN A 24 -2.65 9.60 -28.24
CA ASN A 24 -3.32 8.49 -28.92
C ASN A 24 -2.36 7.81 -29.90
N ASP A 25 -2.30 6.47 -29.84
CA ASP A 25 -1.77 5.60 -30.90
C ASP A 25 -2.48 4.24 -30.85
N VAL A 26 -2.52 3.53 -31.98
CA VAL A 26 -3.37 2.34 -32.21
C VAL A 26 -2.61 1.25 -32.98
N CYS A 27 -2.64 0.00 -32.51
CA CYS A 27 -2.15 -1.18 -33.27
C CYS A 27 -2.75 -2.53 -32.82
N THR A 28 -2.55 -3.58 -33.63
CA THR A 28 -3.37 -4.82 -33.69
C THR A 28 -2.57 -6.04 -34.20
N SER A 29 -2.89 -7.32 -33.93
CA SER A 29 -3.80 -7.98 -32.95
C SER A 29 -3.63 -9.52 -33.01
N ASN A 30 -4.25 -10.27 -32.08
CA ASN A 30 -4.36 -11.75 -32.03
C ASN A 30 -3.02 -12.51 -31.79
N SER A 31 -2.95 -13.79 -31.37
CA SER A 31 -3.93 -14.77 -30.80
C SER A 31 -3.35 -15.28 -29.43
N GLU A 32 -3.68 -16.40 -28.75
CA GLU A 32 -4.54 -17.58 -28.97
C GLU A 32 -4.94 -18.24 -27.61
N ILE A 33 -5.36 -19.52 -27.60
CA ILE A 33 -5.80 -20.29 -26.41
C ILE A 33 -5.21 -21.71 -26.44
N LYS A 34 -4.89 -22.29 -25.27
CA LYS A 34 -4.96 -23.75 -25.03
C LYS A 34 -5.09 -24.14 -23.55
N GLU A 35 -5.87 -25.19 -23.31
CA GLU A 35 -6.14 -25.83 -22.01
C GLU A 35 -5.12 -26.99 -21.78
N SER A 36 -5.11 -27.83 -20.72
CA SER A 36 -6.16 -28.24 -19.77
C SER A 36 -5.64 -29.05 -18.54
N LYS A 37 -6.53 -29.25 -17.55
CA LYS A 37 -6.72 -30.42 -16.65
C LYS A 37 -5.82 -30.72 -15.42
N ASN A 38 -6.54 -30.72 -14.29
CA ASN A 38 -6.29 -31.23 -12.92
C ASN A 38 -5.65 -32.63 -12.75
N SER A 39 -5.05 -32.87 -11.57
CA SER A 39 -5.55 -33.91 -10.63
C SER A 39 -5.02 -33.82 -9.17
N ASN A 40 -5.93 -33.53 -8.23
CA ASN A 40 -6.08 -34.01 -6.84
C ASN A 40 -4.89 -34.37 -5.90
N ASN A 41 -4.87 -33.62 -4.78
CA ASN A 41 -4.98 -34.08 -3.38
C ASN A 41 -3.80 -34.63 -2.55
N ASN A 42 -3.85 -34.21 -1.27
CA ASN A 42 -3.32 -34.81 -0.05
C ASN A 42 -1.79 -34.95 0.12
N GLU A 43 -1.23 -34.06 0.94
CA GLU A 43 -0.83 -34.45 2.31
C GLU A 43 -0.82 -33.23 3.24
N CYS A 44 -1.10 -33.44 4.53
CA CYS A 44 -1.21 -32.36 5.53
C CYS A 44 -0.55 -32.81 6.85
N CYS A 45 -0.10 -31.83 7.65
CA CYS A 45 0.52 -32.02 8.97
C CYS A 45 1.84 -32.80 9.02
N GLN A 46 2.94 -32.21 8.50
CA GLN A 46 4.26 -32.22 9.17
C GLN A 46 5.34 -31.40 8.43
N GLN A 47 5.75 -30.25 8.99
CA GLN A 47 7.16 -29.82 9.02
C GLN A 47 7.39 -28.64 9.96
N ASN A 48 8.54 -28.64 10.64
CA ASN A 48 8.94 -27.62 11.62
C ASN A 48 10.09 -26.76 11.08
N GLY A 49 10.23 -25.54 11.60
CA GLY A 49 11.54 -25.00 11.97
C GLY A 49 12.41 -24.32 10.90
N GLN A 50 12.02 -24.23 9.63
CA GLN A 50 12.71 -23.35 8.67
C GLN A 50 12.11 -21.94 8.68
N LEU A 51 12.66 -21.07 9.53
CA LEU A 51 12.25 -19.67 9.65
C LEU A 51 13.32 -18.74 9.06
N TRP A 52 12.93 -18.01 8.01
CA TRP A 52 13.66 -16.91 7.34
C TRP A 52 15.00 -17.29 6.66
N GLY A 53 14.94 -17.77 5.41
CA GLY A 53 16.10 -17.71 4.53
C GLY A 53 16.37 -16.31 3.99
N SER A 54 17.56 -16.12 3.40
CA SER A 54 18.14 -14.80 3.12
C SER A 54 18.43 -14.53 1.63
N THR A 55 17.75 -15.20 0.70
CA THR A 55 17.90 -14.96 -0.75
C THR A 55 16.54 -14.76 -1.42
N ASP A 56 16.53 -13.96 -2.50
CA ASP A 56 15.32 -13.69 -3.28
C ASP A 56 14.82 -14.93 -4.05
N ASP A 57 15.63 -15.99 -4.17
CA ASP A 57 15.22 -17.30 -4.70
C ASP A 57 14.06 -17.92 -3.91
N GLN A 58 13.85 -17.51 -2.65
CA GLN A 58 12.76 -18.00 -1.80
C GLN A 58 11.42 -17.27 -2.02
N ILE A 59 11.35 -16.34 -2.97
CA ILE A 59 10.13 -15.57 -3.26
C ILE A 59 9.15 -16.37 -4.12
N PHE A 60 9.66 -17.23 -4.99
CA PHE A 60 8.88 -18.13 -5.84
C PHE A 60 9.06 -19.59 -5.40
N SER A 61 8.05 -20.42 -5.63
CA SER A 61 8.16 -21.87 -5.53
C SER A 61 9.06 -22.46 -6.60
N GLN A 62 9.42 -23.75 -6.45
CA GLN A 62 10.30 -24.48 -7.37
C GLN A 62 9.82 -24.56 -8.83
N ASP A 63 8.56 -24.21 -9.11
CA ASP A 63 8.00 -24.09 -10.46
C ASP A 63 8.26 -22.73 -11.15
N GLY A 64 8.83 -21.77 -10.41
CA GLY A 64 9.10 -20.39 -10.85
C GLY A 64 7.86 -19.51 -11.04
N LYS A 65 6.67 -19.95 -10.60
CA LYS A 65 5.39 -19.29 -10.93
C LYS A 65 4.57 -18.86 -9.73
N THR A 66 4.54 -19.66 -8.65
CA THR A 66 3.73 -19.31 -7.47
C THR A 66 4.56 -18.52 -6.46
N ILE A 67 4.07 -17.35 -6.06
CA ILE A 67 4.72 -16.53 -5.02
C ILE A 67 4.47 -17.16 -3.65
N ILE A 68 5.54 -17.40 -2.89
CA ILE A 68 5.52 -18.02 -1.55
C ILE A 68 6.09 -17.11 -0.45
N ALA A 69 6.81 -16.05 -0.80
CA ALA A 69 7.29 -15.01 0.11
C ALA A 69 7.23 -13.62 -0.55
N VAL A 70 7.37 -12.56 0.24
CA VAL A 70 7.44 -11.16 -0.23
C VAL A 70 8.57 -10.43 0.51
N GLY A 71 9.13 -9.37 -0.06
CA GLY A 71 10.32 -8.71 0.45
C GLY A 71 11.54 -8.85 -0.43
N HIS A 72 12.65 -8.29 0.03
CA HIS A 72 13.88 -8.19 -0.72
C HIS A 72 15.08 -8.52 0.16
N ALA A 73 16.02 -9.34 -0.33
CA ALA A 73 17.15 -9.80 0.48
C ALA A 73 18.02 -8.64 0.98
N SER A 74 18.29 -7.64 0.13
CA SER A 74 19.10 -6.46 0.48
C SER A 74 18.56 -5.65 1.66
N ALA A 75 17.24 -5.59 1.83
CA ALA A 75 16.57 -4.91 2.94
C ALA A 75 16.30 -5.83 4.16
N LYS A 76 16.80 -7.09 4.14
CA LYS A 76 16.47 -8.17 5.10
C LYS A 76 14.95 -8.41 5.26
N SER A 77 14.15 -7.94 4.30
CA SER A 77 12.69 -7.74 4.44
C SER A 77 11.85 -8.92 3.96
N VAL A 78 12.50 -10.03 3.58
CA VAL A 78 11.84 -11.28 3.14
C VAL A 78 11.00 -11.87 4.28
N VAL A 79 9.73 -12.16 3.97
CA VAL A 79 8.69 -12.69 4.86
C VAL A 79 7.86 -13.75 4.12
N PRO A 80 7.61 -14.95 4.70
CA PRO A 80 6.71 -15.94 4.12
C PRO A 80 5.30 -15.40 3.90
N LEU A 81 4.74 -15.61 2.71
CA LEU A 81 3.44 -15.07 2.34
C LEU A 81 2.31 -15.66 3.19
N GLU A 82 2.41 -16.94 3.56
CA GLU A 82 1.38 -17.60 4.37
C GLU A 82 1.30 -17.03 5.79
N LEU A 83 2.42 -16.56 6.35
CA LEU A 83 2.44 -15.86 7.63
C LEU A 83 1.66 -14.54 7.54
N LEU A 84 1.81 -13.79 6.46
CA LEU A 84 1.07 -12.55 6.21
C LEU A 84 -0.42 -12.81 5.90
N ARG A 85 -0.73 -13.86 5.13
CA ARG A 85 -2.11 -14.31 4.89
C ARG A 85 -2.81 -14.66 6.20
N SER A 86 -2.12 -15.27 7.17
CA SER A 86 -2.71 -15.53 8.49
C SER A 86 -3.21 -14.25 9.20
N ILE A 87 -2.70 -13.07 8.84
CA ILE A 87 -3.07 -11.77 9.41
C ILE A 87 -4.27 -11.13 8.69
N TYR A 88 -4.24 -11.07 7.36
CA TYR A 88 -5.25 -10.36 6.56
C TYR A 88 -6.28 -11.29 5.88
N LEU A 89 -6.00 -12.58 5.80
CA LEU A 89 -6.90 -13.68 5.41
C LEU A 89 -6.89 -14.80 6.49
N PRO A 90 -7.21 -14.51 7.75
CA PRO A 90 -7.37 -15.56 8.77
C PRO A 90 -8.55 -16.48 8.40
N GLU A 91 -8.43 -17.78 8.67
CA GLU A 91 -9.54 -18.74 8.49
C GLU A 91 -10.60 -18.64 9.60
N GLN A 92 -10.17 -18.24 10.80
CA GLN A 92 -11.00 -17.93 11.96
C GLN A 92 -10.39 -16.72 12.71
N PRO A 93 -11.20 -15.86 13.36
CA PRO A 93 -10.67 -14.71 14.10
C PRO A 93 -9.80 -15.14 15.29
N HIS A 94 -8.52 -14.78 15.26
CA HIS A 94 -7.53 -15.15 16.31
C HIS A 94 -7.89 -14.64 17.72
N ASP A 95 -8.74 -13.63 17.84
CA ASP A 95 -9.07 -12.97 19.10
C ASP A 95 -10.42 -13.36 19.70
N ARG A 96 -11.27 -14.13 18.98
CA ARG A 96 -12.64 -14.44 19.41
C ARG A 96 -13.28 -15.62 18.68
N ILE A 97 -14.12 -16.35 19.40
CA ILE A 97 -15.02 -17.37 18.85
C ILE A 97 -16.42 -16.77 18.69
N PHE A 98 -17.03 -16.97 17.52
CA PHE A 98 -18.43 -16.64 17.25
C PHE A 98 -19.30 -17.89 17.39
N ASP A 99 -20.27 -17.89 18.31
CA ASP A 99 -21.31 -18.92 18.32
C ASP A 99 -22.50 -18.48 17.46
N LEU A 100 -22.60 -19.07 16.27
CA LEU A 100 -23.68 -18.82 15.31
C LEU A 100 -25.08 -19.21 15.85
N LYS A 101 -25.18 -20.10 16.85
CA LYS A 101 -26.46 -20.54 17.43
C LYS A 101 -27.02 -19.51 18.41
N THR A 102 -26.18 -18.98 19.30
CA THR A 102 -26.58 -17.95 20.28
C THR A 102 -26.37 -16.51 19.79
N ARG A 103 -25.65 -16.32 18.67
CA ARG A 103 -25.17 -15.02 18.17
C ARG A 103 -24.28 -14.28 19.18
N THR A 104 -23.52 -15.02 19.99
CA THR A 104 -22.58 -14.47 20.97
C THR A 104 -21.14 -14.49 20.47
N ILE A 105 -20.30 -13.64 21.08
CA ILE A 105 -18.87 -13.54 20.78
C ILE A 105 -18.09 -13.75 22.09
N SER A 106 -17.23 -14.75 22.15
CA SER A 106 -16.34 -15.02 23.28
C SER A 106 -14.91 -14.67 22.91
N TYR A 107 -14.33 -13.67 23.58
CA TYR A 107 -12.95 -13.22 23.35
C TYR A 107 -11.93 -14.14 24.03
N LEU A 108 -10.81 -14.40 23.37
CA LEU A 108 -9.76 -15.31 23.84
C LEU A 108 -8.73 -14.56 24.69
N HIS A 109 -8.37 -15.15 25.85
CA HIS A 109 -7.50 -14.50 26.84
C HIS A 109 -6.01 -14.48 26.43
N THR A 110 -5.53 -15.54 25.82
CA THR A 110 -4.13 -15.71 25.41
C THR A 110 -3.89 -15.24 23.97
N ARG A 111 -3.43 -14.00 23.81
CA ARG A 111 -2.81 -13.55 22.55
C ARG A 111 -1.41 -14.13 22.43
N SER A 112 -1.26 -15.26 21.76
CA SER A 112 0.03 -15.67 21.22
C SER A 112 0.32 -14.80 20.00
N PHE A 113 1.30 -13.91 20.10
CA PHE A 113 1.75 -13.11 18.95
C PHE A 113 2.52 -13.99 17.96
N MET A 114 2.46 -13.66 16.68
CA MET A 114 3.24 -14.35 15.65
C MET A 114 4.75 -14.17 15.91
N PRO A 115 5.59 -15.17 15.58
CA PRO A 115 7.04 -15.03 15.65
C PRO A 115 7.54 -13.86 14.78
N VAL A 116 8.09 -12.84 15.43
CA VAL A 116 8.86 -11.76 14.79
C VAL A 116 10.35 -12.12 14.78
N LYS A 117 11.14 -11.54 13.87
CA LYS A 117 12.61 -11.65 13.94
C LYS A 117 13.11 -10.97 15.23
N SER A 118 14.10 -11.58 15.89
CA SER A 118 14.82 -10.94 17.00
C SER A 118 16.04 -10.22 16.42
N LEU A 119 16.11 -8.90 16.60
CA LEU A 119 17.21 -8.06 16.11
C LEU A 119 18.16 -7.70 17.25
N ALA A 120 19.46 -7.56 16.95
CA ALA A 120 20.40 -6.95 17.87
C ALA A 120 20.03 -5.47 18.13
N PRO A 121 20.34 -4.88 19.30
CA PRO A 121 19.95 -3.51 19.63
C PRO A 121 20.41 -2.44 18.62
N GLY A 122 21.52 -2.65 17.92
CA GLY A 122 22.01 -1.75 16.86
C GLY A 122 21.42 -1.99 15.46
N GLU A 123 20.66 -3.08 15.26
CA GLU A 123 19.90 -3.35 14.03
C GLU A 123 18.42 -3.01 14.17
N LYS A 124 17.91 -2.95 15.41
CA LYS A 124 16.55 -2.57 15.72
C LYS A 124 16.37 -1.06 15.52
N LYS A 125 15.29 -0.68 14.85
CA LYS A 125 14.89 0.71 14.62
C LYS A 125 13.55 0.98 15.29
N ARG A 126 13.35 2.20 15.79
CA ARG A 126 12.07 2.77 16.21
C ARG A 126 11.43 3.45 15.00
N ILE A 127 10.26 2.99 14.57
CA ILE A 127 9.66 3.41 13.30
C ILE A 127 8.26 3.95 13.53
N LEU A 128 8.05 5.23 13.21
CA LEU A 128 6.72 5.85 13.21
C LEU A 128 6.03 5.61 11.85
N VAL A 129 4.79 5.13 11.88
CA VAL A 129 3.92 5.03 10.69
C VAL A 129 2.64 5.85 10.94
N THR A 130 2.58 7.06 10.39
CA THR A 130 1.36 7.88 10.44
C THR A 130 0.39 7.40 9.36
N GLY A 131 -0.89 7.22 9.67
CA GLY A 131 -1.84 6.52 8.79
C GLY A 131 -1.67 5.00 8.82
N GLY A 132 -0.99 4.47 9.85
CA GLY A 132 -0.66 3.04 9.97
C GLY A 132 -1.87 2.12 10.19
N ALA A 133 -3.06 2.65 10.51
CA ALA A 133 -4.30 1.86 10.52
C ALA A 133 -5.10 1.97 9.21
N GLY A 134 -4.60 2.72 8.22
CA GLY A 134 -5.09 2.73 6.84
C GLY A 134 -4.71 1.47 6.05
N PHE A 135 -5.16 1.41 4.79
CA PHE A 135 -4.89 0.30 3.88
C PHE A 135 -3.38 0.02 3.73
N VAL A 136 -2.62 0.94 3.12
CA VAL A 136 -1.18 0.74 2.86
C VAL A 136 -0.40 0.64 4.17
N GLY A 137 -0.69 1.53 5.12
CA GLY A 137 0.03 1.60 6.39
C GLY A 137 -0.05 0.32 7.22
N SER A 138 -1.17 -0.40 7.22
CA SER A 138 -1.29 -1.63 8.01
C SER A 138 -0.47 -2.80 7.45
N HIS A 139 -0.33 -2.92 6.12
CA HIS A 139 0.56 -3.93 5.52
C HIS A 139 2.04 -3.57 5.72
N LEU A 140 2.39 -2.29 5.69
CA LEU A 140 3.73 -1.83 6.06
C LEU A 140 4.04 -2.16 7.53
N VAL A 141 3.12 -1.87 8.45
CA VAL A 141 3.23 -2.22 9.88
C VAL A 141 3.48 -3.71 10.07
N ASP A 142 2.71 -4.59 9.42
CA ASP A 142 2.91 -6.05 9.51
C ASP A 142 4.32 -6.48 9.09
N ARG A 143 4.84 -5.89 8.02
CA ARG A 143 6.17 -6.21 7.50
C ARG A 143 7.28 -5.71 8.42
N LEU A 144 7.19 -4.47 8.92
CA LEU A 144 8.16 -3.90 9.86
C LEU A 144 8.16 -4.65 11.21
N MET A 145 6.99 -5.07 11.68
CA MET A 145 6.83 -5.90 12.88
C MET A 145 7.48 -7.27 12.71
N LEU A 146 7.20 -7.98 11.61
CA LEU A 146 7.82 -9.28 11.32
C LEU A 146 9.34 -9.17 11.05
N MET A 147 9.81 -8.02 10.56
CA MET A 147 11.25 -7.70 10.48
C MET A 147 11.92 -7.49 11.85
N GLY A 148 11.16 -7.35 12.95
CA GLY A 148 11.67 -7.29 14.32
C GLY A 148 11.87 -5.88 14.89
N HIS A 149 11.48 -4.84 14.15
CA HIS A 149 11.60 -3.44 14.57
C HIS A 149 10.61 -3.06 15.67
N GLU A 150 10.82 -1.89 16.29
CA GLU A 150 9.81 -1.20 17.09
C GLU A 150 8.95 -0.32 16.18
N VAL A 151 7.62 -0.47 16.25
CA VAL A 151 6.68 0.19 15.34
C VAL A 151 5.62 0.94 16.14
N ILE A 152 5.60 2.27 15.97
CA ILE A 152 4.63 3.18 16.56
C ILE A 152 3.66 3.61 15.46
N VAL A 153 2.36 3.42 15.66
CA VAL A 153 1.32 3.85 14.72
C VAL A 153 0.61 5.08 15.24
N ILE A 154 0.55 6.13 14.43
CA ILE A 154 -0.35 7.27 14.64
C ILE A 154 -1.49 7.21 13.64
N ASP A 155 -2.73 7.19 14.11
CA ASP A 155 -3.92 7.27 13.27
C ASP A 155 -5.10 7.96 13.98
N ASN A 156 -5.84 8.81 13.28
CA ASN A 156 -7.04 9.46 13.82
C ASN A 156 -8.32 8.61 13.63
N PHE A 157 -8.23 7.54 12.82
CA PHE A 157 -9.31 6.68 12.34
C PHE A 157 -10.37 7.42 11.48
N PHE A 158 -9.96 8.43 10.72
CA PHE A 158 -10.85 9.12 9.77
C PHE A 158 -11.21 8.25 8.56
N THR A 159 -10.23 7.49 8.04
CA THR A 159 -10.44 6.45 7.00
C THR A 159 -9.76 5.12 7.34
N GLY A 160 -8.84 5.09 8.32
CA GLY A 160 -8.23 3.88 8.86
C GLY A 160 -9.12 3.17 9.89
N ARG A 161 -8.84 1.89 10.18
CA ARG A 161 -9.61 1.08 11.14
C ARG A 161 -8.68 0.43 12.15
N LYS A 162 -9.00 0.53 13.45
CA LYS A 162 -8.25 -0.14 14.53
C LYS A 162 -8.04 -1.64 14.27
N ASN A 163 -9.03 -2.31 13.67
CA ASN A 163 -8.96 -3.73 13.29
C ASN A 163 -7.80 -4.07 12.34
N ASN A 164 -7.35 -3.12 11.51
CA ASN A 164 -6.26 -3.34 10.54
C ASN A 164 -4.90 -3.59 11.21
N VAL A 165 -4.74 -3.25 12.49
CA VAL A 165 -3.51 -3.46 13.29
C VAL A 165 -3.79 -4.10 14.66
N ALA A 166 -5.02 -4.60 14.88
CA ALA A 166 -5.50 -4.99 16.21
C ALA A 166 -4.78 -6.22 16.79
N HIS A 167 -4.18 -7.06 15.93
CA HIS A 167 -3.38 -8.23 16.26
C HIS A 167 -2.03 -7.89 16.92
N TRP A 168 -1.44 -6.73 16.63
CA TRP A 168 -0.19 -6.29 17.28
C TRP A 168 -0.41 -5.60 18.63
N ILE A 169 -1.64 -5.19 18.97
CA ILE A 169 -1.93 -4.49 20.23
C ILE A 169 -1.57 -5.39 21.43
N GLY A 170 -0.62 -4.93 22.24
CA GLY A 170 -0.06 -5.63 23.39
C GLY A 170 1.30 -6.32 23.13
N HIS A 171 1.80 -6.32 21.89
CA HIS A 171 3.13 -6.82 21.58
C HIS A 171 4.20 -5.80 22.06
N PRO A 172 5.31 -6.22 22.70
CA PRO A 172 6.27 -5.30 23.32
C PRO A 172 6.98 -4.34 22.34
N ASN A 173 7.01 -4.67 21.05
CA ASN A 173 7.54 -3.78 20.00
C ASN A 173 6.49 -2.86 19.34
N PHE A 174 5.22 -2.84 19.79
CA PHE A 174 4.14 -2.14 19.08
C PHE A 174 3.35 -1.16 19.95
N GLU A 175 3.22 0.07 19.46
CA GLU A 175 2.36 1.09 20.06
C GLU A 175 1.32 1.61 19.05
N LEU A 176 0.09 1.88 19.51
CA LEU A 176 -0.98 2.46 18.71
C LEU A 176 -1.54 3.71 19.41
N ILE A 177 -1.23 4.87 18.84
CA ILE A 177 -1.55 6.19 19.37
C ILE A 177 -2.67 6.80 18.53
N ARG A 178 -3.78 7.17 19.17
CA ARG A 178 -4.88 7.89 18.50
C ARG A 178 -4.58 9.39 18.50
N HIS A 179 -3.99 9.87 17.40
CA HIS A 179 -3.55 11.25 17.23
C HIS A 179 -3.81 11.73 15.80
N ASP A 180 -4.07 13.01 15.59
CA ASP A 180 -4.24 13.60 14.25
C ASP A 180 -2.97 14.40 13.89
N VAL A 181 -2.37 14.13 12.73
CA VAL A 181 -1.06 14.70 12.36
C VAL A 181 -1.07 16.23 12.24
N VAL A 182 -2.24 16.86 12.14
CA VAL A 182 -2.39 18.33 12.17
C VAL A 182 -1.98 18.96 13.51
N ASP A 183 -2.02 18.18 14.59
CA ASP A 183 -1.56 18.58 15.91
C ASP A 183 -0.11 18.12 16.13
N PRO A 184 0.79 18.93 16.72
CA PRO A 184 2.18 18.54 16.94
C PRO A 184 2.32 17.26 17.78
N PHE A 185 3.27 16.41 17.40
CA PHE A 185 3.60 15.18 18.12
C PHE A 185 5.11 15.09 18.35
N LEU A 186 5.52 14.68 19.56
CA LEU A 186 6.92 14.66 19.98
C LEU A 186 7.29 13.28 20.54
N ILE A 187 8.13 12.57 19.79
CA ILE A 187 8.67 11.26 20.13
C ILE A 187 10.12 11.16 19.62
N GLU A 188 10.85 10.13 20.03
CA GLU A 188 12.14 9.78 19.43
C GLU A 188 11.96 8.56 18.53
N VAL A 189 12.30 8.70 17.25
CA VAL A 189 12.23 7.62 16.27
C VAL A 189 13.39 7.72 15.28
N ASP A 190 13.73 6.58 14.70
CA ASP A 190 14.86 6.40 13.78
C ASP A 190 14.38 6.38 12.33
N GLN A 191 13.09 6.07 12.09
CA GLN A 191 12.45 6.25 10.79
C GLN A 191 11.00 6.76 10.91
N ILE A 192 10.53 7.55 9.93
CA ILE A 192 9.13 7.99 9.81
C ILE A 192 8.59 7.65 8.42
N TYR A 193 7.51 6.89 8.33
CA TYR A 193 6.71 6.71 7.11
C TYR A 193 5.43 7.56 7.22
N HIS A 194 5.39 8.67 6.47
CA HIS A 194 4.28 9.61 6.47
C HIS A 194 3.22 9.23 5.43
N LEU A 195 2.26 8.40 5.83
CA LEU A 195 1.14 7.92 4.99
C LEU A 195 -0.22 8.55 5.35
N ALA A 196 -0.26 9.51 6.30
CA ALA A 196 -1.51 10.06 6.83
C ALA A 196 -2.16 11.08 5.87
N CYS A 197 -3.06 10.60 4.99
CA CYS A 197 -3.89 11.46 4.13
C CYS A 197 -5.15 10.70 3.69
N PRO A 198 -6.34 11.33 3.57
CA PRO A 198 -7.50 10.70 2.94
C PRO A 198 -7.21 10.40 1.46
N ALA A 199 -7.21 9.13 1.07
CA ALA A 199 -6.56 8.69 -0.18
C ALA A 199 -7.51 8.37 -1.35
N SER A 200 -8.83 8.53 -1.19
CA SER A 200 -9.80 8.24 -2.26
C SER A 200 -10.78 9.41 -2.48
N PRO A 201 -11.30 9.60 -3.72
CA PRO A 201 -12.00 10.83 -4.07
C PRO A 201 -13.21 11.17 -3.18
N PRO A 202 -14.12 10.23 -2.84
CA PRO A 202 -15.23 10.54 -1.94
C PRO A 202 -14.76 11.06 -0.57
N HIS A 203 -13.68 10.50 -0.03
CA HIS A 203 -13.17 10.86 1.30
C HIS A 203 -12.39 12.18 1.31
N TYR A 204 -11.59 12.48 0.28
CA TYR A 204 -10.85 13.75 0.23
C TYR A 204 -11.71 14.94 -0.21
N GLN A 205 -12.77 14.70 -0.99
CA GLN A 205 -13.75 15.72 -1.40
C GLN A 205 -14.80 16.01 -0.31
N TYR A 206 -15.08 15.07 0.59
CA TYR A 206 -16.04 15.26 1.69
C TYR A 206 -15.65 16.39 2.65
N ASN A 207 -14.34 16.61 2.89
CA ASN A 207 -13.86 17.73 3.69
C ASN A 207 -12.53 18.27 3.13
N PRO A 208 -12.57 19.13 2.10
CA PRO A 208 -11.35 19.63 1.42
C PRO A 208 -10.46 20.44 2.37
N ILE A 209 -11.05 21.15 3.34
CA ILE A 209 -10.30 21.90 4.36
C ILE A 209 -9.50 20.95 5.26
N LYS A 210 -10.07 19.80 5.65
CA LYS A 210 -9.31 18.78 6.39
C LYS A 210 -8.24 18.14 5.50
N THR A 211 -8.54 17.80 4.24
CA THR A 211 -7.55 17.25 3.29
C THR A 211 -6.32 18.16 3.15
N VAL A 212 -6.52 19.47 2.95
CA VAL A 212 -5.43 20.45 2.88
C VAL A 212 -4.70 20.56 4.23
N LYS A 213 -5.40 20.68 5.36
CA LYS A 213 -4.75 20.74 6.68
C LYS A 213 -3.91 19.50 6.99
N THR A 214 -4.44 18.30 6.75
CA THR A 214 -3.72 17.04 6.97
C THR A 214 -2.51 16.93 6.04
N SER A 215 -2.61 17.38 4.79
CA SER A 215 -1.48 17.30 3.84
C SER A 215 -0.40 18.35 4.10
N VAL A 216 -0.78 19.58 4.48
CA VAL A 216 0.17 20.70 4.73
C VAL A 216 0.65 20.71 6.18
N MET A 217 -0.23 20.90 7.17
CA MET A 217 0.15 20.95 8.59
C MET A 217 0.68 19.60 9.09
N GLY A 218 0.12 18.48 8.60
CA GLY A 218 0.62 17.14 8.91
C GLY A 218 2.05 16.92 8.45
N THR A 219 2.35 17.31 7.21
CA THR A 219 3.72 17.25 6.66
C THR A 219 4.66 18.21 7.40
N ILE A 220 4.25 19.45 7.71
CA ILE A 220 5.04 20.40 8.52
C ILE A 220 5.37 19.81 9.91
N ASN A 221 4.40 19.23 10.60
CA ASN A 221 4.62 18.63 11.92
C ASN A 221 5.56 17.42 11.85
N MET A 222 5.42 16.56 10.84
CA MET A 222 6.29 15.39 10.68
C MET A 222 7.70 15.75 10.19
N LEU A 223 7.87 16.76 9.34
CA LEU A 223 9.18 17.30 8.96
C LEU A 223 9.83 18.09 10.11
N GLY A 224 9.05 18.77 10.96
CA GLY A 224 9.53 19.37 12.20
C GLY A 224 10.02 18.32 13.21
N LEU A 225 9.33 17.18 13.31
CA LEU A 225 9.78 16.02 14.07
C LEU A 225 11.04 15.38 13.45
N ALA A 226 11.12 15.30 12.12
CA ALA A 226 12.29 14.81 11.39
C ALA A 226 13.53 15.70 11.56
N LYS A 227 13.37 17.02 11.47
CA LYS A 227 14.41 18.04 11.73
C LYS A 227 14.99 17.92 13.14
N ARG A 228 14.16 17.55 14.12
CA ARG A 228 14.60 17.29 15.50
C ARG A 228 15.55 16.08 15.59
N VAL A 229 15.63 15.23 14.56
CA VAL A 229 16.47 14.01 14.50
C VAL A 229 17.51 13.93 13.34
N LYS A 230 17.39 14.74 12.26
CA LYS A 230 18.37 15.02 11.16
C LYS A 230 18.70 13.91 10.12
N ALA A 231 18.88 14.28 8.82
CA ALA A 231 19.74 13.63 7.77
C ALA A 231 19.62 14.27 6.32
N GLN A 232 19.83 13.59 5.15
CA GLN A 232 20.30 14.21 3.85
C GLN A 232 19.77 13.55 2.50
N VAL A 233 20.12 13.95 1.22
CA VAL A 233 19.76 15.12 0.32
C VAL A 233 19.74 14.81 -1.25
N TYR A 234 19.00 15.58 -2.12
CA TYR A 234 19.19 15.98 -3.60
C TYR A 234 18.82 15.17 -4.91
N GLY A 235 18.20 15.85 -5.93
CA GLY A 235 18.43 15.74 -7.44
C GLY A 235 17.30 15.59 -8.54
N ASP A 236 16.66 16.68 -9.05
CA ASP A 236 15.41 16.67 -9.90
C ASP A 236 15.54 16.89 -11.47
N PRO A 237 14.73 16.23 -12.38
CA PRO A 237 14.69 16.43 -13.89
C PRO A 237 13.28 16.56 -14.58
N GLU A 238 13.12 16.45 -15.94
CA GLU A 238 11.83 16.48 -16.75
C GLU A 238 11.63 15.39 -17.87
N GLU A 239 10.49 14.63 -17.98
CA GLU A 239 9.99 13.85 -19.19
C GLU A 239 8.57 13.13 -19.07
N HIS A 240 8.11 12.32 -20.08
CA HIS A 240 6.97 11.33 -20.08
C HIS A 240 7.31 10.11 -20.99
N PRO A 241 6.95 8.80 -20.73
CA PRO A 241 5.97 8.20 -19.80
C PRO A 241 6.17 8.68 -18.37
N GLN A 242 5.09 8.77 -17.57
CA GLN A 242 5.06 9.51 -16.30
C GLN A 242 6.18 9.04 -15.37
N SER A 243 7.33 9.69 -15.50
CA SER A 243 8.56 9.49 -14.77
C SER A 243 8.59 10.50 -13.63
N GLU A 244 9.52 10.34 -12.71
CA GLU A 244 9.64 11.18 -11.51
C GLU A 244 10.00 12.63 -11.79
N THR A 245 10.26 12.88 -13.05
CA THR A 245 10.67 14.09 -13.71
C THR A 245 9.47 14.96 -14.14
N TYR A 246 8.29 14.37 -14.40
CA TYR A 246 7.14 15.12 -14.91
C TYR A 246 6.60 16.12 -13.87
N TRP A 247 6.63 17.43 -14.18
CA TRP A 247 6.05 18.49 -13.35
C TRP A 247 4.54 18.37 -13.12
N GLY A 248 3.84 17.59 -13.96
CA GLY A 248 2.40 17.35 -13.89
C GLY A 248 1.55 18.47 -14.49
N HIS A 249 0.38 18.10 -15.00
CA HIS A 249 -0.66 19.04 -15.45
C HIS A 249 -1.88 18.89 -14.52
N VAL A 250 -2.05 19.83 -13.59
CA VAL A 250 -3.05 19.80 -12.52
C VAL A 250 -3.91 21.08 -12.58
N ASN A 251 -5.19 20.96 -12.25
CA ASN A 251 -6.12 22.09 -12.15
C ASN A 251 -6.15 22.61 -10.70
N PRO A 252 -5.49 23.74 -10.36
CA PRO A 252 -5.30 24.19 -8.98
C PRO A 252 -6.58 24.72 -8.31
N ILE A 253 -7.68 24.83 -9.05
CA ILE A 253 -9.01 25.22 -8.54
C ILE A 253 -10.09 24.16 -8.80
N GLY A 254 -9.70 22.99 -9.33
CA GLY A 254 -10.62 21.89 -9.63
C GLY A 254 -11.14 21.18 -8.37
N PRO A 255 -12.18 20.33 -8.50
CA PRO A 255 -12.79 19.61 -7.37
C PRO A 255 -11.84 18.58 -6.72
N ARG A 256 -10.64 18.37 -7.27
CA ARG A 256 -9.59 17.50 -6.72
C ARG A 256 -8.40 18.27 -6.14
N ALA A 257 -8.30 19.59 -6.39
CA ALA A 257 -7.14 20.42 -6.01
C ALA A 257 -6.80 20.40 -4.50
N CYS A 258 -7.81 20.22 -3.63
CA CYS A 258 -7.61 20.08 -2.18
C CYS A 258 -6.72 18.88 -1.81
N TYR A 259 -6.63 17.88 -2.68
CA TYR A 259 -5.78 16.72 -2.59
C TYR A 259 -4.52 16.91 -3.45
N ASP A 260 -4.70 17.24 -4.73
CA ASP A 260 -3.59 17.31 -5.71
C ASP A 260 -2.55 18.38 -5.34
N GLU A 261 -2.98 19.63 -5.10
CA GLU A 261 -2.07 20.70 -4.63
C GLU A 261 -1.64 20.47 -3.18
N GLY A 262 -2.49 19.83 -2.37
CA GLY A 262 -2.12 19.39 -1.01
C GLY A 262 -0.91 18.45 -1.01
N LYS A 263 -0.79 17.60 -2.03
CA LYS A 263 0.36 16.70 -2.24
C LYS A 263 1.55 17.41 -2.87
N ARG A 264 1.36 18.27 -3.87
CA ARG A 264 2.43 19.09 -4.48
C ARG A 264 3.11 20.02 -3.47
N VAL A 265 2.34 20.67 -2.61
CA VAL A 265 2.86 21.51 -1.51
C VAL A 265 3.57 20.65 -0.46
N ALA A 266 3.09 19.44 -0.16
CA ALA A 266 3.78 18.54 0.77
C ALA A 266 5.15 18.08 0.24
N GLU A 267 5.26 17.74 -1.05
CA GLU A 267 6.52 17.42 -1.73
C GLU A 267 7.46 18.65 -1.74
N THR A 268 6.92 19.85 -2.03
CA THR A 268 7.67 21.13 -1.92
C THR A 268 8.20 21.38 -0.51
N LEU A 269 7.39 21.13 0.54
CA LEU A 269 7.81 21.26 1.93
C LEU A 269 8.88 20.23 2.30
N THR A 270 8.73 18.99 1.85
CA THR A 270 9.73 17.92 2.00
C THR A 270 11.09 18.36 1.46
N TYR A 271 11.12 18.91 0.24
CA TYR A 271 12.35 19.45 -0.33
C TYR A 271 12.84 20.77 0.30
N ALA A 272 11.95 21.62 0.82
CA ALA A 272 12.36 22.82 1.55
C ALA A 272 13.08 22.47 2.87
N TYR A 273 12.54 21.53 3.66
CA TYR A 273 13.19 21.04 4.87
C TYR A 273 14.51 20.31 4.58
N MET A 274 14.55 19.52 3.50
CA MET A 274 15.80 18.89 3.03
C MET A 274 16.89 19.94 2.73
N HIS A 275 16.56 20.99 1.97
CA HIS A 275 17.52 22.01 1.54
C HIS A 275 17.94 23.00 2.64
N GLN A 276 17.02 23.38 3.54
CA GLN A 276 17.26 24.41 4.55
C GLN A 276 17.71 23.86 5.90
N ASP A 277 17.22 22.67 6.27
CA ASP A 277 17.20 22.19 7.66
C ASP A 277 17.83 20.80 7.88
N ASP A 278 18.42 20.20 6.83
CA ASP A 278 19.14 18.91 6.87
C ASP A 278 18.23 17.77 7.38
N VAL A 279 17.21 17.45 6.56
CA VAL A 279 16.28 16.32 6.77
C VAL A 279 16.46 15.25 5.69
N ASP A 280 16.61 13.98 6.09
CA ASP A 280 16.59 12.85 5.14
C ASP A 280 15.17 12.63 4.68
N VAL A 281 14.98 12.85 3.39
CA VAL A 281 13.68 12.70 2.75
C VAL A 281 13.76 11.68 1.64
N ARG A 282 12.67 10.93 1.51
CA ARG A 282 12.44 9.95 0.45
C ARG A 282 11.03 10.18 -0.05
N VAL A 283 10.87 10.44 -1.33
CA VAL A 283 9.57 10.72 -1.95
C VAL A 283 9.11 9.50 -2.74
N ALA A 284 8.13 8.78 -2.22
CA ALA A 284 7.49 7.70 -2.96
C ALA A 284 6.30 8.25 -3.75
N ARG A 285 6.41 8.31 -5.09
CA ARG A 285 5.32 8.66 -6.01
C ARG A 285 4.46 7.42 -6.31
N ILE A 286 3.41 7.23 -5.52
CA ILE A 286 2.60 6.00 -5.53
C ILE A 286 1.53 6.04 -6.63
N PHE A 287 1.35 4.92 -7.34
CA PHE A 287 0.29 4.72 -8.36
C PHE A 287 -0.91 3.91 -7.80
N ASN A 288 -1.82 3.44 -8.65
CA ASN A 288 -3.04 2.76 -8.21
C ASN A 288 -2.77 1.38 -7.58
N THR A 289 -2.60 1.36 -6.27
CA THR A 289 -2.42 0.13 -5.49
C THR A 289 -3.75 -0.43 -4.97
N PHE A 290 -3.89 -1.76 -5.00
CA PHE A 290 -5.05 -2.49 -4.49
C PHE A 290 -4.63 -3.72 -3.67
N GLY A 291 -5.54 -4.24 -2.84
CA GLY A 291 -5.27 -5.40 -1.99
C GLY A 291 -6.23 -5.54 -0.80
N PRO A 292 -6.06 -6.60 0.01
CA PRO A 292 -6.76 -6.79 1.28
C PRO A 292 -6.64 -5.56 2.20
N ARG A 293 -7.65 -5.31 3.05
CA ARG A 293 -7.80 -4.10 3.89
C ARG A 293 -7.98 -2.76 3.14
N MET A 294 -8.10 -2.75 1.81
CA MET A 294 -8.65 -1.57 1.13
C MET A 294 -10.11 -1.36 1.54
N ASN A 295 -10.55 -0.11 1.68
CA ASN A 295 -11.89 0.22 2.18
C ASN A 295 -12.95 -0.23 1.15
N GLU A 296 -14.04 -0.85 1.60
CA GLU A 296 -15.12 -1.28 0.73
C GLU A 296 -15.83 -0.08 0.07
N ASN A 297 -15.94 1.04 0.79
CA ASN A 297 -16.46 2.32 0.33
C ASN A 297 -15.35 3.25 -0.22
N ASP A 298 -14.21 2.70 -0.63
CA ASP A 298 -13.10 3.46 -1.21
C ASP A 298 -13.50 4.22 -2.49
N GLY A 299 -14.43 3.67 -3.27
CA GLY A 299 -15.00 4.32 -4.45
C GLY A 299 -14.15 4.23 -5.72
N ARG A 300 -12.91 3.75 -5.66
CA ARG A 300 -12.10 3.44 -6.85
C ARG A 300 -12.55 2.12 -7.49
N VAL A 301 -12.20 1.95 -8.76
CA VAL A 301 -12.73 0.88 -9.63
C VAL A 301 -12.58 -0.55 -9.10
N VAL A 302 -11.50 -0.87 -8.38
CA VAL A 302 -11.21 -2.25 -7.95
C VAL A 302 -12.16 -2.74 -6.87
N SER A 303 -12.36 -1.99 -5.80
CA SER A 303 -13.30 -2.35 -4.73
C SER A 303 -14.74 -2.34 -5.25
N ASN A 304 -15.11 -1.31 -6.02
CA ASN A 304 -16.45 -1.20 -6.61
C ASN A 304 -16.82 -2.44 -7.43
N PHE A 305 -15.98 -2.86 -8.39
CA PHE A 305 -16.28 -4.01 -9.25
C PHE A 305 -16.30 -5.33 -8.48
N ILE A 306 -15.39 -5.54 -7.52
CA ILE A 306 -15.39 -6.77 -6.70
C ILE A 306 -16.68 -6.83 -5.88
N LEU A 307 -17.07 -5.75 -5.22
CA LEU A 307 -18.24 -5.71 -4.35
C LEU A 307 -19.55 -5.78 -5.13
N GLN A 308 -19.63 -5.14 -6.30
CA GLN A 308 -20.77 -5.30 -7.22
C GLN A 308 -20.93 -6.77 -7.64
N ALA A 309 -19.85 -7.40 -8.11
CA ALA A 309 -19.87 -8.80 -8.52
C ALA A 309 -20.23 -9.77 -7.38
N LEU A 310 -19.71 -9.54 -6.16
CA LEU A 310 -20.02 -10.32 -4.95
C LEU A 310 -21.47 -10.17 -4.48
N LYS A 311 -22.08 -8.99 -4.68
CA LYS A 311 -23.49 -8.74 -4.36
C LYS A 311 -24.47 -9.19 -5.46
N GLY A 312 -23.96 -9.60 -6.62
CA GLY A 312 -24.79 -9.92 -7.80
C GLY A 312 -25.32 -8.67 -8.52
N GLU A 313 -24.70 -7.51 -8.27
CA GLU A 313 -25.00 -6.23 -8.94
C GLU A 313 -24.26 -6.12 -10.29
N ASP A 314 -24.71 -5.22 -11.16
CA ASP A 314 -24.05 -4.97 -12.45
C ASP A 314 -22.80 -4.08 -12.30
N LEU A 315 -21.70 -4.49 -12.93
CA LEU A 315 -20.41 -3.76 -12.88
C LEU A 315 -20.54 -2.43 -13.62
N THR A 316 -20.25 -1.33 -12.93
CA THR A 316 -20.58 0.03 -13.38
C THR A 316 -19.34 0.78 -13.89
N ILE A 317 -19.11 0.72 -15.21
CA ILE A 317 -18.09 1.51 -15.91
C ILE A 317 -18.57 2.95 -16.05
N TYR A 318 -17.67 3.92 -15.85
CA TYR A 318 -17.92 5.32 -16.18
C TYR A 318 -17.17 5.68 -17.48
N GLY A 319 -17.85 6.36 -18.40
CA GLY A 319 -17.35 6.60 -19.75
C GLY A 319 -17.52 5.39 -20.67
N ASP A 320 -16.66 5.29 -21.68
CA ASP A 320 -16.64 4.23 -22.69
C ASP A 320 -15.88 2.96 -22.25
N GLY A 321 -15.12 3.04 -21.15
CA GLY A 321 -14.33 1.94 -20.61
C GLY A 321 -13.00 1.69 -21.32
N TYR A 322 -12.63 2.50 -22.30
CA TYR A 322 -11.34 2.43 -23.01
C TYR A 322 -10.22 3.20 -22.30
N GLN A 323 -10.52 4.02 -21.29
CA GLN A 323 -9.47 4.67 -20.49
C GLN A 323 -8.61 3.62 -19.77
N THR A 324 -7.30 3.84 -19.71
CA THR A 324 -6.35 2.87 -19.15
C THR A 324 -5.97 3.22 -17.72
N ARG A 325 -5.76 2.19 -16.91
CA ARG A 325 -5.18 2.27 -15.57
C ARG A 325 -4.19 1.12 -15.41
N SER A 326 -3.08 1.40 -14.73
CA SER A 326 -2.15 0.37 -14.29
C SER A 326 -2.39 0.02 -12.82
N PHE A 327 -2.29 -1.25 -12.43
CA PHE A 327 -2.70 -1.73 -11.10
C PHE A 327 -1.56 -2.47 -10.38
N GLN A 328 -1.15 -1.94 -9.23
CA GLN A 328 -0.09 -2.50 -8.38
C GLN A 328 -0.70 -3.29 -7.21
N TYR A 329 -0.14 -4.44 -6.85
CA TYR A 329 -0.56 -5.15 -5.65
C TYR A 329 0.14 -4.62 -4.39
N ILE A 330 -0.53 -4.71 -3.24
CA ILE A 330 -0.07 -4.08 -1.99
C ILE A 330 1.32 -4.54 -1.53
N HIS A 331 1.67 -5.82 -1.67
CA HIS A 331 2.99 -6.30 -1.21
C HIS A 331 4.15 -5.75 -2.06
N ASP A 332 3.94 -5.53 -3.36
CA ASP A 332 4.93 -4.86 -4.22
C ASP A 332 5.16 -3.41 -3.78
N LEU A 333 4.10 -2.68 -3.43
CA LEU A 333 4.23 -1.32 -2.89
C LEU A 333 5.01 -1.29 -1.58
N VAL A 334 4.70 -2.20 -0.65
CA VAL A 334 5.38 -2.26 0.65
C VAL A 334 6.86 -2.64 0.48
N ASP A 335 7.19 -3.52 -0.46
CA ASP A 335 8.59 -3.81 -0.82
C ASP A 335 9.32 -2.56 -1.34
N GLY A 336 8.69 -1.80 -2.24
CA GLY A 336 9.26 -0.57 -2.78
C GLY A 336 9.46 0.53 -1.72
N LEU A 337 8.50 0.69 -0.80
CA LEU A 337 8.59 1.64 0.31
C LEU A 337 9.72 1.29 1.29
N ILE A 338 9.87 -0.01 1.63
CA ILE A 338 10.94 -0.48 2.53
C ILE A 338 12.32 -0.35 1.86
N LEU A 339 12.42 -0.62 0.56
CA LEU A 339 13.67 -0.43 -0.20
C LEU A 339 14.05 1.05 -0.28
N LEU A 340 13.12 1.93 -0.66
CA LEU A 340 13.35 3.37 -0.76
C LEU A 340 13.78 3.98 0.59
N MET A 341 13.10 3.63 1.68
CA MET A 341 13.45 4.07 3.04
C MET A 341 14.89 3.71 3.45
N ASN A 342 15.42 2.58 2.98
CA ASN A 342 16.75 2.11 3.36
C ASN A 342 17.83 2.37 2.30
N ASN A 343 17.45 2.94 1.15
CA ASN A 343 18.37 3.47 0.14
C ASN A 343 18.87 4.87 0.56
N ASP A 344 19.91 5.36 -0.13
CA ASP A 344 20.46 6.72 0.04
C ASP A 344 20.02 7.68 -1.08
N TYR A 345 19.33 7.18 -2.10
CA TYR A 345 18.65 7.98 -3.12
C TYR A 345 17.40 8.67 -2.57
N THR A 346 17.34 9.99 -2.71
CA THR A 346 16.50 10.95 -1.96
C THR A 346 15.32 11.49 -2.74
N GLU A 347 15.44 11.44 -4.06
CA GLU A 347 14.52 12.05 -5.01
C GLU A 347 13.27 11.22 -5.23
N PRO A 348 12.28 11.74 -5.97
CA PRO A 348 11.05 11.00 -6.19
C PRO A 348 11.37 9.69 -6.92
N ILE A 349 10.77 8.59 -6.45
CA ILE A 349 10.73 7.30 -7.13
C ILE A 349 9.27 6.88 -7.31
N ASN A 350 8.92 6.53 -8.54
CA ASN A 350 7.62 5.97 -8.90
C ASN A 350 7.48 4.54 -8.39
N LEU A 351 6.51 4.32 -7.51
CA LEU A 351 6.12 2.98 -7.08
C LEU A 351 4.77 2.64 -7.70
N GLY A 352 4.80 1.76 -8.70
CA GLY A 352 3.64 1.34 -9.46
C GLY A 352 3.89 0.07 -10.28
N ASN A 353 2.85 -0.43 -10.94
CA ASN A 353 2.99 -1.47 -11.97
C ASN A 353 2.88 -0.80 -13.36
N PRO A 354 3.80 -1.05 -14.32
CA PRO A 354 3.68 -0.55 -15.69
C PRO A 354 2.70 -1.34 -16.59
N ASP A 355 2.06 -2.41 -16.09
CA ASP A 355 1.01 -3.15 -16.82
C ASP A 355 -0.30 -2.34 -16.91
N GLU A 356 -0.65 -1.86 -18.11
CA GLU A 356 -1.92 -1.17 -18.36
C GLU A 356 -3.08 -2.13 -18.69
N TYR A 357 -4.25 -1.81 -18.12
CA TYR A 357 -5.54 -2.43 -18.43
C TYR A 357 -6.56 -1.34 -18.78
N THR A 358 -7.37 -1.56 -19.82
CA THR A 358 -8.59 -0.77 -20.03
C THR A 358 -9.62 -1.13 -18.95
N ILE A 359 -10.46 -0.18 -18.56
CA ILE A 359 -11.50 -0.43 -17.55
C ILE A 359 -12.45 -1.55 -17.99
N CYS A 360 -12.80 -1.65 -19.28
CA CYS A 360 -13.54 -2.78 -19.84
C CYS A 360 -12.85 -4.13 -19.58
N LYS A 361 -11.57 -4.29 -19.97
CA LYS A 361 -10.81 -5.53 -19.77
C LYS A 361 -10.69 -5.90 -18.28
N PHE A 362 -10.57 -4.89 -17.42
CA PHE A 362 -10.49 -5.08 -15.96
C PHE A 362 -11.85 -5.49 -15.35
N ALA A 363 -12.95 -4.91 -15.82
CA ALA A 363 -14.31 -5.33 -15.44
C ALA A 363 -14.58 -6.79 -15.86
N GLU A 364 -14.17 -7.19 -17.06
CA GLU A 364 -14.30 -8.59 -17.52
C GLU A 364 -13.44 -9.56 -16.71
N LEU A 365 -12.22 -9.18 -16.31
CA LEU A 365 -11.39 -10.00 -15.43
C LEU A 365 -12.09 -10.26 -14.09
N ILE A 366 -12.67 -9.23 -13.46
CA ILE A 366 -13.39 -9.37 -12.18
C ILE A 366 -14.71 -10.13 -12.36
N ARG A 367 -15.50 -9.85 -13.39
CA ARG A 367 -16.71 -10.63 -13.72
C ARG A 367 -16.39 -12.12 -13.86
N ASN A 368 -15.31 -12.46 -14.57
CA ASN A 368 -14.93 -13.85 -14.81
C ASN A 368 -14.30 -14.54 -13.58
N GLU A 369 -13.67 -13.80 -12.66
CA GLU A 369 -13.08 -14.33 -11.41
C GLU A 369 -14.11 -14.45 -10.27
N VAL A 370 -15.15 -13.59 -10.24
CA VAL A 370 -16.11 -13.47 -9.13
C VAL A 370 -17.49 -14.01 -9.47
N ASN A 371 -18.14 -13.50 -10.52
CA ASN A 371 -19.52 -13.82 -10.86
C ASN A 371 -19.82 -13.52 -12.33
N ILE A 372 -19.87 -14.58 -13.15
CA ILE A 372 -20.06 -14.47 -14.61
C ILE A 372 -21.45 -13.92 -15.01
N SER A 373 -22.42 -13.94 -14.10
CA SER A 373 -23.81 -13.50 -14.38
C SER A 373 -24.02 -11.99 -14.33
N CYS A 374 -23.13 -11.25 -13.66
CA CYS A 374 -23.21 -9.79 -13.56
C CYS A 374 -22.98 -9.12 -14.92
N LYS A 375 -23.85 -8.20 -15.31
CA LYS A 375 -23.71 -7.47 -16.57
C LYS A 375 -22.74 -6.31 -16.37
N ILE A 376 -22.20 -5.80 -17.46
CA ILE A 376 -21.40 -4.57 -17.48
C ILE A 376 -22.32 -3.45 -17.99
N LYS A 377 -22.37 -2.33 -17.26
CA LYS A 377 -23.14 -1.12 -17.59
C LYS A 377 -22.22 0.08 -17.70
N THR A 378 -22.55 1.00 -18.60
CA THR A 378 -21.85 2.28 -18.78
C THR A 378 -22.69 3.45 -18.24
N LEU A 379 -22.07 4.32 -17.45
CA LEU A 379 -22.60 5.61 -17.00
C LEU A 379 -21.79 6.77 -17.60
N PRO A 380 -22.31 8.03 -17.59
CA PRO A 380 -21.54 9.19 -18.01
C PRO A 380 -20.19 9.31 -17.29
N ALA A 381 -19.13 9.71 -17.99
CA ALA A 381 -17.82 9.91 -17.38
C ALA A 381 -17.86 11.06 -16.36
N PRO A 382 -17.25 10.91 -15.16
CA PRO A 382 -17.03 12.03 -14.26
C PRO A 382 -16.07 13.07 -14.87
N THR A 383 -16.26 14.32 -14.49
CA THR A 383 -15.38 15.45 -14.86
C THR A 383 -13.96 15.21 -14.34
N ASP A 384 -12.95 15.54 -15.15
CA ASP A 384 -11.53 15.46 -14.79
C ASP A 384 -11.04 14.06 -14.31
N ASP A 385 -11.57 12.98 -14.92
CA ASP A 385 -11.01 11.63 -14.81
C ASP A 385 -9.91 11.36 -15.87
N PRO A 386 -8.70 10.93 -15.46
CA PRO A 386 -7.58 10.70 -16.37
C PRO A 386 -7.88 9.76 -17.54
N LYS A 387 -7.33 10.02 -18.72
CA LYS A 387 -7.52 9.12 -19.88
C LYS A 387 -6.54 7.96 -19.93
N LYS A 388 -5.30 8.18 -19.48
CA LYS A 388 -4.24 7.16 -19.41
C LYS A 388 -3.39 7.39 -18.16
N ARG A 389 -2.86 6.31 -17.56
CA ARG A 389 -1.97 6.41 -16.39
C ARG A 389 -1.07 5.18 -16.28
N ARG A 390 0.20 5.37 -16.64
CA ARG A 390 1.22 4.33 -16.67
C ARG A 390 2.51 4.86 -16.04
N PRO A 391 2.97 4.30 -14.90
CA PRO A 391 4.24 4.70 -14.33
C PRO A 391 5.36 4.29 -15.27
N ASP A 392 6.34 5.17 -15.45
CA ASP A 392 7.69 4.70 -15.68
C ASP A 392 8.28 4.25 -14.33
N ILE A 393 8.88 3.07 -14.27
CA ILE A 393 9.55 2.52 -13.07
C ILE A 393 11.05 2.28 -13.29
N THR A 394 11.61 2.72 -14.42
CA THR A 394 13.01 2.51 -14.81
C THR A 394 13.99 2.95 -13.72
N LYS A 395 13.70 4.08 -13.06
CA LYS A 395 14.48 4.57 -11.92
C LYS A 395 14.35 3.66 -10.68
N ALA A 396 13.16 3.14 -10.39
CA ALA A 396 12.97 2.18 -9.31
C ALA A 396 13.72 0.86 -9.55
N GLU A 397 13.74 0.37 -10.80
CA GLU A 397 14.52 -0.81 -11.19
C GLU A 397 16.03 -0.55 -11.04
N GLN A 398 16.53 0.58 -11.53
CA GLN A 398 17.96 0.93 -11.52
C GLN A 398 18.51 1.26 -10.13
N VAL A 399 17.74 1.98 -9.30
CA VAL A 399 18.21 2.53 -8.02
C VAL A 399 17.91 1.59 -6.84
N LEU A 400 16.74 0.94 -6.83
CA LEU A 400 16.30 0.08 -5.73
C LEU A 400 16.48 -1.41 -6.01
N GLY A 401 16.74 -1.80 -7.27
CA GLY A 401 16.58 -3.18 -7.73
C GLY A 401 15.12 -3.63 -7.76
N TRP A 402 14.16 -2.70 -7.63
CA TRP A 402 12.76 -3.02 -7.38
C TRP A 402 11.94 -3.01 -8.66
N LYS A 403 11.06 -4.02 -8.79
CA LYS A 403 9.96 -4.05 -9.75
C LYS A 403 8.78 -4.83 -9.16
N PRO A 404 7.54 -4.60 -9.63
CA PRO A 404 6.40 -5.42 -9.23
C PRO A 404 6.64 -6.90 -9.60
N ARG A 405 6.26 -7.80 -8.71
CA ARG A 405 6.39 -9.25 -8.86
C ARG A 405 5.04 -9.96 -8.86
N TRP A 406 3.95 -9.29 -8.46
CA TRP A 406 2.61 -9.88 -8.38
C TRP A 406 1.81 -9.72 -9.68
N PRO A 407 1.41 -10.82 -10.34
CA PRO A 407 0.45 -10.75 -11.44
C PRO A 407 -0.89 -10.19 -10.94
N VAL A 408 -1.47 -9.25 -11.67
CA VAL A 408 -2.72 -8.57 -11.25
C VAL A 408 -3.86 -9.56 -10.96
N ARG A 409 -3.96 -10.68 -11.69
CA ARG A 409 -4.93 -11.75 -11.39
C ARG A 409 -4.71 -12.39 -10.01
N GLN A 410 -3.46 -12.66 -9.61
CA GLN A 410 -3.18 -13.26 -8.30
C GLN A 410 -3.57 -12.30 -7.17
N GLY A 411 -3.19 -11.02 -7.31
CA GLY A 411 -3.61 -9.98 -6.36
C GLY A 411 -5.13 -9.82 -6.30
N LEU A 412 -5.83 -9.90 -7.44
CA LEU A 412 -7.29 -9.89 -7.49
C LEU A 412 -7.89 -11.07 -6.74
N SER A 413 -7.37 -12.30 -6.95
CA SER A 413 -7.85 -13.50 -6.25
C SER A 413 -7.75 -13.37 -4.72
N GLU A 414 -6.66 -12.83 -4.19
CA GLU A 414 -6.52 -12.56 -2.74
C GLU A 414 -7.43 -11.42 -2.25
N THR A 415 -7.64 -10.37 -3.06
CA THR A 415 -8.53 -9.25 -2.74
C THR A 415 -10.01 -9.65 -2.75
N VAL A 416 -10.41 -10.52 -3.68
CA VAL A 416 -11.75 -11.13 -3.74
C VAL A 416 -12.00 -12.00 -2.51
N LYS A 417 -11.06 -12.90 -2.17
CA LYS A 417 -11.14 -13.73 -0.96
C LYS A 417 -11.23 -12.90 0.33
N TYR A 418 -10.56 -11.74 0.36
CA TYR A 418 -10.66 -10.81 1.49
C TYR A 418 -12.07 -10.24 1.62
N PHE A 419 -12.62 -9.67 0.54
CA PHE A 419 -13.97 -9.11 0.58
C PHE A 419 -15.05 -10.17 0.82
N GLN A 420 -14.90 -11.39 0.29
CA GLN A 420 -15.75 -12.55 0.59
C GLN A 420 -15.81 -12.83 2.09
N ARG A 421 -14.66 -13.08 2.74
CA ARG A 421 -14.61 -13.37 4.19
C ARG A 421 -15.11 -12.21 5.05
N GLN A 422 -14.90 -10.97 4.61
CA GLN A 422 -15.44 -9.78 5.30
C GLN A 422 -16.97 -9.71 5.23
N MET A 423 -17.58 -10.06 4.08
CA MET A 423 -19.04 -10.16 3.94
C MET A 423 -19.62 -11.35 4.72
N GLU A 424 -18.97 -12.52 4.65
CA GLU A 424 -19.35 -13.73 5.41
C GLU A 424 -19.33 -13.49 6.94
N ALA A 425 -18.35 -12.71 7.42
CA ALA A 425 -18.24 -12.31 8.82
C ALA A 425 -19.17 -11.14 9.21
N GLY A 426 -19.95 -10.59 8.29
CA GLY A 426 -20.85 -9.45 8.53
C GLY A 426 -20.12 -8.15 8.89
N LEU A 427 -18.90 -7.95 8.37
CA LEU A 427 -18.06 -6.79 8.65
C LEU A 427 -18.16 -5.66 7.61
N ILE A 428 -18.78 -5.95 6.45
CA ILE A 428 -19.07 -5.04 5.31
C ILE A 428 -20.35 -5.46 4.57
#